data_AF-H3ZMM4-F1
#
_entry.id   AF-H3ZMM4-F1
#
_cell.length_a   1.000
_cell.length_b   1.000
_cell.length_c   1.000
_cell.angle_alpha   90.00
_cell.angle_beta   90.00
_cell.angle_gamma   90.00
#
_symmetry.space_group_name_H-M   'P 1'
#
loop_
_entity.id
_entity.type
_entity.pdbx_description
1 polymer ?
#
loop_
_entity_poly.entity_id
_entity_poly.type
_entity_poly.pdbx_seq_one_letter_code
_entity_poly.pdbx_strand_id
1 'polypeptide(L)'
;MLKAVIKNTRIVDGKSFIGMGLLGLLMNFRHNPDFKGAIILVISLILYVAYAFAINNCFDVDTDLKNPQKRNKNPVASGELSFRMGIISSALIAALGVLFAFFLSYREFMIYILMLLLATFYSAPPRLKAKPIVDVVSHGIFFGAMPFIYGAYFDGILTKYEIAIAIALLLYSFAMELRNHLEDYESDLKANLKTTPIVIGKKLSEKLILAFSGLSIALLLTLLNIPFGALGIAIVGVRASYRLFDVVVVFLLLFHALKALLGV
;
A
#
# COMPACT_ATOMS: atom_id res chain seq x y z
N MET A 1 -11.41 -10.36 -23.86
CA MET A 1 -11.33 -8.95 -23.43
C MET A 1 -11.64 -8.77 -21.94
N LEU A 2 -12.84 -9.13 -21.45
CA LEU A 2 -13.21 -8.98 -20.02
C LEU A 2 -12.22 -9.61 -19.03
N LYS A 3 -11.75 -10.83 -19.30
CA LYS A 3 -10.73 -11.51 -18.47
C LYS A 3 -9.44 -10.71 -18.33
N ALA A 4 -8.99 -10.05 -19.41
CA ALA A 4 -7.78 -9.22 -19.39
C ALA A 4 -7.99 -7.92 -18.61
N VAL A 5 -9.19 -7.33 -18.68
CA VAL A 5 -9.56 -6.17 -17.85
C VAL A 5 -9.59 -6.53 -16.36
N ILE A 6 -10.20 -7.67 -16.00
CA ILE A 6 -10.19 -8.15 -14.60
C ILE A 6 -8.77 -8.41 -14.12
N LYS A 7 -7.95 -9.07 -14.95
CA LYS A 7 -6.52 -9.32 -14.67
C LYS A 7 -5.74 -8.02 -14.46
N ASN A 8 -6.12 -6.93 -15.14
CA ASN A 8 -5.45 -5.63 -15.00
C ASN A 8 -5.61 -5.03 -13.60
N THR A 9 -6.69 -5.37 -12.88
CA THR A 9 -6.92 -4.85 -11.52
C THR A 9 -5.99 -5.44 -10.47
N ARG A 10 -5.47 -6.65 -10.72
CA ARG A 10 -4.58 -7.41 -9.81
C ARG A 10 -5.06 -7.39 -8.35
N ILE A 11 -6.38 -7.47 -8.13
CA ILE A 11 -6.97 -7.23 -6.80
C ILE A 11 -6.45 -8.20 -5.72
N VAL A 12 -6.11 -9.42 -6.12
CA VAL A 12 -5.53 -10.43 -5.22
C VAL A 12 -4.12 -10.05 -4.75
N ASP A 13 -3.33 -9.42 -5.62
CA ASP A 13 -2.01 -8.90 -5.26
C ASP A 13 -2.14 -7.69 -4.30
N GLY A 14 -3.21 -6.91 -4.44
CA GLY A 14 -3.50 -5.74 -3.61
C GLY A 14 -4.22 -5.99 -2.28
N LYS A 15 -4.47 -7.25 -1.91
CA LYS A 15 -5.28 -7.63 -0.72
C LYS A 15 -4.78 -7.01 0.59
N SER A 16 -3.47 -6.82 0.76
CA SER A 16 -2.90 -6.23 1.97
C SER A 16 -3.30 -4.76 2.12
N PHE A 17 -3.38 -4.01 1.01
CA PHE A 17 -3.80 -2.60 1.01
C PHE A 17 -5.29 -2.45 1.34
N ILE A 18 -6.12 -3.36 0.85
CA ILE A 18 -7.53 -3.47 1.24
C ILE A 18 -7.64 -3.79 2.73
N GLY A 19 -6.85 -4.76 3.20
CA GLY A 19 -6.80 -5.14 4.62
C GLY A 19 -6.43 -3.97 5.55
N MET A 20 -5.51 -3.10 5.14
CA MET A 20 -5.15 -1.91 5.93
C MET A 20 -6.30 -0.90 6.04
N GLY A 21 -7.07 -0.66 4.97
CA GLY A 21 -8.25 0.20 5.08
C GLY A 21 -9.39 -0.45 5.87
N LEU A 22 -9.60 -1.75 5.72
CA LEU A 22 -10.56 -2.49 6.54
C LEU A 22 -10.19 -2.46 8.03
N LEU A 23 -8.90 -2.53 8.35
CA LEU A 23 -8.42 -2.39 9.71
C LEU A 23 -8.85 -1.04 10.32
N GLY A 24 -8.57 0.07 9.62
CA GLY A 24 -8.97 1.41 10.08
C GLY A 24 -10.49 1.53 10.24
N LEU A 25 -11.26 1.01 9.29
CA LEU A 25 -12.72 0.98 9.37
C LEU A 25 -13.21 0.20 10.60
N LEU A 26 -12.70 -1.01 10.81
CA LEU A 26 -13.10 -1.88 11.91
C LEU A 26 -12.81 -1.27 13.28
N MET A 27 -11.71 -0.54 13.41
CA MET A 27 -11.35 0.15 14.65
C MET A 27 -12.37 1.22 15.06
N ASN A 28 -13.08 1.81 14.09
CA ASN A 28 -13.97 2.95 14.33
C ASN A 28 -15.45 2.64 14.09
N PHE A 29 -15.77 1.48 13.54
CA PHE A 29 -17.15 1.07 13.28
C PHE A 29 -18.02 1.06 14.54
N ARG A 30 -17.45 0.77 15.72
CA ARG A 30 -18.19 0.84 16.99
C ARG A 30 -18.65 2.26 17.34
N HIS A 31 -17.88 3.27 16.97
CA HIS A 31 -18.20 4.68 17.22
C HIS A 31 -19.18 5.25 16.19
N ASN A 32 -19.22 4.67 14.99
CA ASN A 32 -20.16 5.03 13.92
C ASN A 32 -20.68 3.77 13.20
N PRO A 33 -21.76 3.10 13.67
CA PRO A 33 -22.23 1.84 13.09
C PRO A 33 -23.07 2.03 11.80
N ASP A 34 -22.63 2.91 10.89
CA ASP A 34 -23.26 3.12 9.59
C ASP A 34 -22.86 2.01 8.59
N PHE A 35 -23.66 0.95 8.53
CA PHE A 35 -23.41 -0.14 7.58
C PHE A 35 -23.40 0.31 6.12
N LYS A 36 -24.22 1.31 5.75
CA LYS A 36 -24.29 1.79 4.37
C LYS A 36 -23.00 2.51 4.01
N GLY A 37 -22.56 3.45 4.86
CA GLY A 37 -21.27 4.14 4.71
C GLY A 37 -20.11 3.17 4.66
N ALA A 38 -20.08 2.16 5.55
CA ALA A 38 -19.04 1.15 5.57
C ALA A 38 -18.97 0.36 4.25
N ILE A 39 -20.10 -0.08 3.69
CA ILE A 39 -20.13 -0.77 2.39
C ILE A 39 -19.61 0.14 1.28
N ILE A 40 -20.00 1.41 1.24
CA ILE A 40 -19.54 2.38 0.26
C ILE A 40 -18.02 2.61 0.37
N LEU A 41 -17.49 2.72 1.59
CA LEU A 41 -16.06 2.86 1.87
C LEU A 41 -15.28 1.63 1.38
N VAL A 42 -15.77 0.42 1.68
CA VAL A 42 -15.13 -0.82 1.24
C VAL A 42 -15.11 -0.93 -0.28
N ILE A 43 -16.22 -0.63 -0.95
CA ILE A 43 -16.31 -0.66 -2.42
C ILE A 43 -15.33 0.35 -3.03
N SER A 44 -15.34 1.60 -2.57
CA SER A 44 -14.43 2.64 -3.07
C SER A 44 -12.96 2.29 -2.82
N LEU A 45 -12.62 1.69 -1.68
CA LEU A 45 -11.27 1.20 -1.36
C LEU A 45 -10.81 0.08 -2.31
N ILE A 46 -11.68 -0.90 -2.58
CA ILE A 46 -11.39 -1.98 -3.55
C ILE A 46 -11.14 -1.40 -4.93
N LEU A 47 -11.98 -0.43 -5.36
CA LEU A 47 -11.83 0.26 -6.64
C LEU A 47 -10.54 1.10 -6.69
N TYR A 48 -10.16 1.74 -5.60
CA TYR A 48 -8.88 2.44 -5.50
C TYR A 48 -7.69 1.50 -5.72
N VAL A 49 -7.66 0.36 -5.03
CA VAL A 49 -6.59 -0.63 -5.18
C VAL A 49 -6.58 -1.18 -6.61
N ALA A 50 -7.75 -1.52 -7.15
CA ALA A 50 -7.88 -1.95 -8.55
C ALA A 50 -7.33 -0.90 -9.53
N TYR A 51 -7.65 0.37 -9.32
CA TYR A 51 -7.15 1.49 -10.12
C TYR A 51 -5.62 1.60 -10.03
N ALA A 52 -5.08 1.62 -8.83
CA ALA A 52 -3.64 1.81 -8.59
C ALA A 52 -2.81 0.73 -9.30
N PHE A 53 -3.25 -0.53 -9.28
CA PHE A 53 -2.60 -1.60 -10.06
C PHE A 53 -2.85 -1.48 -11.57
N ALA A 54 -4.06 -1.14 -11.99
CA ALA A 54 -4.41 -1.04 -13.40
C ALA A 54 -3.67 0.09 -14.12
N ILE A 55 -3.54 1.27 -13.50
CA ILE A 55 -2.75 2.38 -14.03
C ILE A 55 -1.26 2.05 -14.01
N ASN A 56 -0.77 1.39 -12.96
CA ASN A 56 0.62 0.94 -12.86
C ASN A 56 0.99 0.00 -14.00
N ASN A 57 0.17 -1.02 -14.28
CA ASN A 57 0.40 -1.96 -15.38
C ASN A 57 0.50 -1.26 -16.75
N CYS A 58 -0.26 -0.18 -16.97
CA CYS A 58 -0.21 0.58 -18.22
C CYS A 58 1.14 1.29 -18.41
N PHE A 59 1.69 1.86 -17.34
CA PHE A 59 2.93 2.64 -17.41
C PHE A 59 4.20 1.83 -17.16
N ASP A 60 4.09 0.60 -16.66
CA ASP A 60 5.22 -0.32 -16.43
C ASP A 60 5.49 -1.30 -17.58
N VAL A 61 4.88 -1.10 -18.75
CA VAL A 61 5.07 -2.01 -19.90
C VAL A 61 6.55 -2.18 -20.25
N ASP A 62 7.32 -1.09 -20.21
CA ASP A 62 8.76 -1.06 -20.53
C ASP A 62 9.62 -1.91 -19.58
N THR A 63 9.26 -1.95 -18.29
CA THR A 63 9.96 -2.73 -17.27
C THR A 63 9.44 -4.16 -17.18
N ASP A 64 8.12 -4.34 -17.21
CA ASP A 64 7.48 -5.65 -17.02
C ASP A 64 7.71 -6.59 -18.21
N LEU A 65 7.87 -6.06 -19.43
CA LEU A 65 8.24 -6.85 -20.61
C LEU A 65 9.56 -7.61 -20.43
N LYS A 66 10.49 -7.06 -19.64
CA LYS A 66 11.85 -7.61 -19.43
C LYS A 66 11.91 -8.67 -18.32
N ASN A 67 10.88 -8.76 -17.48
CA ASN A 67 10.78 -9.75 -16.41
C ASN A 67 9.67 -10.76 -16.74
N PRO A 68 9.98 -12.03 -17.07
CA PRO A 68 8.98 -13.03 -17.47
C PRO A 68 7.83 -13.21 -16.47
N GLN A 69 8.12 -13.13 -15.16
CA GLN A 69 7.11 -13.28 -14.12
C GLN A 69 6.17 -12.08 -14.08
N LYS A 70 6.69 -10.85 -14.22
CA LYS A 70 5.88 -9.62 -14.27
C LYS A 70 5.09 -9.50 -15.56
N ARG A 71 5.70 -9.83 -16.70
CA ARG A 71 5.03 -9.89 -18.02
C ARG A 71 3.77 -10.75 -17.96
N ASN A 72 3.83 -11.92 -17.34
CA ASN A 72 2.68 -12.81 -17.24
C ASN A 72 1.55 -12.27 -16.35
N LYS A 73 1.85 -11.41 -15.37
CA LYS A 73 0.87 -10.77 -14.49
C LYS A 73 0.26 -9.52 -15.09
N ASN A 74 1.04 -8.74 -15.85
CA ASN A 74 0.61 -7.49 -16.47
C ASN A 74 -0.01 -7.76 -17.86
N PRO A 75 -1.34 -7.65 -18.03
CA PRO A 75 -2.01 -7.93 -19.30
C PRO A 75 -1.66 -6.92 -20.40
N VAL A 76 -1.20 -5.72 -20.05
CA VAL A 76 -0.73 -4.73 -21.02
C VAL A 76 0.64 -5.12 -21.56
N ALA A 77 1.55 -5.55 -20.67
CA ALA A 77 2.87 -6.05 -21.07
C ALA A 77 2.80 -7.40 -21.81
N SER A 78 1.87 -8.30 -21.47
CA SER A 78 1.71 -9.57 -22.21
C SER A 78 1.06 -9.41 -23.58
N GLY A 79 0.45 -8.24 -23.87
CA GLY A 79 -0.31 -7.98 -25.10
C GLY A 79 -1.76 -8.48 -25.06
N GLU A 80 -2.24 -9.02 -23.94
CA GLU A 80 -3.64 -9.43 -23.73
C GLU A 80 -4.61 -8.23 -23.70
N LEU A 81 -4.09 -7.04 -23.35
CA LEU A 81 -4.82 -5.78 -23.28
C LEU A 81 -4.00 -4.68 -23.96
N SER A 82 -4.60 -3.91 -24.87
CA SER A 82 -3.89 -2.77 -25.46
C SER A 82 -3.70 -1.66 -24.43
N PHE A 83 -2.64 -0.86 -24.56
CA PHE A 83 -2.39 0.29 -23.68
C PHE A 83 -3.62 1.22 -23.59
N ARG A 84 -4.24 1.53 -24.74
CA ARG A 84 -5.46 2.36 -24.78
C ARG A 84 -6.61 1.76 -23.97
N MET A 85 -6.85 0.45 -24.08
CA MET A 85 -7.90 -0.21 -23.31
C MET A 85 -7.54 -0.31 -21.83
N GLY A 86 -6.24 -0.48 -21.51
CA GLY A 86 -5.71 -0.39 -20.15
C GLY A 86 -6.07 0.96 -19.51
N ILE A 87 -5.73 2.07 -20.16
CA ILE A 87 -6.04 3.42 -19.69
C ILE A 87 -7.55 3.65 -19.54
N ILE A 88 -8.36 3.25 -20.53
CA ILE A 88 -9.83 3.38 -20.45
C ILE A 88 -10.36 2.60 -19.25
N SER A 89 -9.92 1.35 -19.06
CA SER A 89 -10.37 0.54 -17.92
C SER A 89 -9.97 1.15 -16.58
N SER A 90 -8.73 1.64 -16.45
CA SER A 90 -8.25 2.34 -15.26
C SER A 90 -9.08 3.59 -14.97
N ALA A 91 -9.37 4.41 -15.98
CA ALA A 91 -10.16 5.62 -15.85
C ALA A 91 -11.61 5.33 -15.41
N LEU A 92 -12.24 4.27 -15.95
CA LEU A 92 -13.58 3.85 -15.55
C LEU A 92 -13.61 3.35 -14.09
N ILE A 93 -12.60 2.59 -13.67
CA ILE A 93 -12.47 2.12 -12.28
C ILE A 93 -12.30 3.32 -11.34
N ALA A 94 -11.44 4.28 -11.69
CA ALA A 94 -11.26 5.51 -10.91
C ALA A 94 -12.56 6.32 -10.83
N ALA A 95 -13.26 6.54 -11.94
CA ALA A 95 -14.52 7.27 -11.97
C ALA A 95 -15.60 6.61 -11.11
N LEU A 96 -15.70 5.28 -11.15
CA LEU A 96 -16.63 4.54 -10.29
C LEU A 96 -16.24 4.68 -8.81
N GLY A 97 -14.95 4.61 -8.50
CA GLY A 97 -14.43 4.81 -7.15
C GLY A 97 -14.74 6.20 -6.60
N VAL A 98 -14.53 7.24 -7.42
CA VAL A 98 -14.89 8.64 -7.12
C VAL A 98 -16.39 8.77 -6.86
N LEU A 99 -17.23 8.12 -7.69
CA LEU A 99 -18.68 8.12 -7.51
C LEU A 99 -19.10 7.52 -6.16
N PHE A 100 -18.50 6.39 -5.75
CA PHE A 100 -18.79 5.81 -4.43
C PHE A 100 -18.29 6.72 -3.30
N ALA A 101 -17.05 7.19 -3.38
CA ALA A 101 -16.48 8.09 -2.37
C ALA A 101 -17.26 9.40 -2.22
N PHE A 102 -17.92 9.88 -3.28
CA PHE A 102 -18.77 11.08 -3.24
C PHE A 102 -19.98 10.93 -2.30
N PHE A 103 -20.45 9.70 -2.04
CA PHE A 103 -21.54 9.43 -1.10
C PHE A 103 -21.08 9.29 0.36
N LEU A 104 -19.78 9.43 0.64
CA LEU A 104 -19.22 9.53 1.98
C LEU A 104 -19.17 10.99 2.44
N SER A 105 -18.58 11.26 3.61
CA SER A 105 -18.37 12.65 4.03
C SER A 105 -17.41 13.38 3.09
N TYR A 106 -17.52 14.72 3.06
CA TYR A 106 -16.63 15.57 2.27
C TYR A 106 -15.14 15.29 2.55
N ARG A 107 -14.78 15.01 3.80
CA ARG A 107 -13.38 14.76 4.19
C ARG A 107 -12.89 13.39 3.72
N GLU A 108 -13.71 12.34 3.81
CA GLU A 108 -13.39 11.02 3.24
C GLU A 108 -13.22 11.12 1.71
N PHE A 109 -14.13 11.83 1.05
CA PHE A 109 -14.03 12.09 -0.38
C PHE A 109 -12.70 12.79 -0.74
N MET A 110 -12.28 13.81 0.02
CA MET A 110 -10.98 14.46 -0.20
C MET A 110 -9.79 13.52 0.02
N ILE A 111 -9.81 12.69 1.06
CA ILE A 111 -8.78 11.67 1.31
C ILE A 111 -8.69 10.72 0.10
N TYR A 112 -9.83 10.27 -0.42
CA TYR A 112 -9.92 9.42 -1.60
C TYR A 112 -9.31 10.05 -2.86
N ILE A 113 -9.63 11.33 -3.12
CA ILE A 113 -9.06 12.07 -4.26
C ILE A 113 -7.53 12.20 -4.12
N LEU A 114 -7.02 12.49 -2.92
CA LEU A 114 -5.57 12.55 -2.68
C LEU A 114 -4.90 11.20 -2.92
N MET A 115 -5.52 10.10 -2.48
CA MET A 115 -5.06 8.74 -2.76
C MET A 115 -4.97 8.48 -4.27
N LEU A 116 -6.04 8.79 -5.02
CA LEU A 116 -6.06 8.62 -6.47
C LEU A 116 -4.98 9.44 -7.16
N LEU A 117 -4.80 10.71 -6.80
CA LEU A 117 -3.77 11.58 -7.37
C LEU A 117 -2.36 11.04 -7.10
N LEU A 118 -2.08 10.59 -5.88
CA LEU A 118 -0.78 10.01 -5.53
C LEU A 118 -0.52 8.70 -6.28
N ALA A 119 -1.51 7.80 -6.36
CA ALA A 119 -1.40 6.58 -7.15
C ALA A 119 -1.17 6.89 -8.65
N THR A 120 -1.83 7.94 -9.17
CA THR A 120 -1.61 8.43 -10.54
C THR A 120 -0.18 8.90 -10.73
N PHE A 121 0.31 9.82 -9.90
CA PHE A 121 1.65 10.40 -10.03
C PHE A 121 2.76 9.39 -9.75
N TYR A 122 2.48 8.38 -8.92
CA TYR A 122 3.41 7.26 -8.70
C TYR A 122 3.71 6.53 -10.00
N SER A 123 2.68 6.17 -10.78
CA SER A 123 2.83 5.36 -12.00
C SER A 123 2.93 6.17 -13.31
N ALA A 124 2.06 7.15 -13.50
CA ALA A 124 2.01 8.02 -14.68
C ALA A 124 2.89 9.28 -14.46
N PRO A 125 3.26 10.04 -15.51
CA PRO A 125 4.04 11.28 -15.36
C PRO A 125 3.51 12.17 -14.22
N PRO A 126 4.36 12.57 -13.25
CA PRO A 126 5.83 12.60 -13.28
C PRO A 126 6.55 11.28 -12.93
N ARG A 127 5.83 10.17 -12.75
CA ARG A 127 6.30 8.80 -12.48
C ARG A 127 7.25 8.75 -11.29
N LEU A 128 6.71 9.08 -10.10
CA LEU A 128 7.46 9.18 -8.85
C LEU A 128 8.25 7.91 -8.54
N LYS A 129 7.73 6.74 -8.92
CA LYS A 129 8.41 5.45 -8.77
C LYS A 129 9.73 5.32 -9.52
N ALA A 130 9.98 6.17 -10.52
CA ALA A 130 11.23 6.18 -11.27
C ALA A 130 12.27 7.15 -10.68
N LYS A 131 11.97 7.80 -9.55
CA LYS A 131 12.83 8.77 -8.89
C LYS A 131 13.32 8.17 -7.56
N PRO A 132 14.65 8.09 -7.33
CA PRO A 132 15.18 7.52 -6.11
C PRO A 132 14.75 8.35 -4.90
N ILE A 133 14.61 7.68 -3.76
CA ILE A 133 14.04 8.12 -2.48
C ILE A 133 12.54 8.39 -2.56
N VAL A 134 12.12 9.10 -3.61
CA VAL A 134 10.73 9.48 -3.84
C VAL A 134 9.87 8.26 -4.17
N ASP A 135 10.41 7.24 -4.84
CA ASP A 135 9.78 5.93 -5.05
C ASP A 135 9.31 5.31 -3.72
N VAL A 136 10.21 5.18 -2.74
CA VAL A 136 9.94 4.61 -1.43
C VAL A 136 9.01 5.50 -0.61
N VAL A 137 9.27 6.81 -0.58
CA VAL A 137 8.47 7.77 0.18
C VAL A 137 7.03 7.81 -0.33
N SER A 138 6.85 7.93 -1.64
CA SER A 138 5.52 7.98 -2.24
C SER A 138 4.76 6.68 -2.00
N HIS A 139 5.38 5.51 -2.22
CA HIS A 139 4.77 4.20 -1.91
C HIS A 139 4.32 4.09 -0.45
N GLY A 140 5.14 4.55 0.49
CA GLY A 140 4.78 4.59 1.90
C GLY A 140 3.57 5.46 2.22
N ILE A 141 3.37 6.56 1.49
CA ILE A 141 2.21 7.43 1.67
C ILE A 141 0.96 6.81 1.03
N PHE A 142 0.96 6.55 -0.28
CA PHE A 142 -0.28 6.20 -1.00
C PHE A 142 -0.76 4.77 -0.73
N PHE A 143 0.18 3.85 -0.45
CA PHE A 143 -0.14 2.45 -0.17
C PHE A 143 0.14 2.04 1.28
N GLY A 144 1.01 2.73 2.02
CA GLY A 144 1.21 2.48 3.45
C GLY A 144 0.16 3.17 4.32
N ALA A 145 0.30 4.49 4.53
CA ALA A 145 -0.52 5.24 5.46
C ALA A 145 -1.96 5.50 4.98
N MET A 146 -2.13 5.96 3.74
CA MET A 146 -3.41 6.51 3.28
C MET A 146 -4.58 5.52 3.26
N PRO A 147 -4.43 4.23 2.86
CA PRO A 147 -5.53 3.28 2.92
C PRO A 147 -6.06 3.10 4.35
N PHE A 148 -5.16 3.02 5.33
CA PHE A 148 -5.54 2.96 6.74
C PHE A 148 -6.22 4.25 7.20
N ILE A 149 -5.65 5.41 6.88
CA ILE A 149 -6.23 6.73 7.22
C ILE A 149 -7.65 6.86 6.66
N TYR A 150 -7.87 6.40 5.42
CA TYR A 150 -9.18 6.43 4.78
C TYR A 150 -10.23 5.63 5.56
N GLY A 151 -9.88 4.41 6.00
CA GLY A 151 -10.75 3.62 6.86
C GLY A 151 -10.88 4.16 8.28
N ALA A 152 -9.79 4.67 8.86
CA ALA A 152 -9.77 5.17 10.23
C ALA A 152 -10.62 6.43 10.40
N TYR A 153 -10.71 7.28 9.38
CA TYR A 153 -11.53 8.49 9.38
C TYR A 153 -13.05 8.20 9.42
N PHE A 154 -13.49 6.95 9.43
CA PHE A 154 -14.89 6.58 9.25
C PHE A 154 -15.86 7.14 10.31
N ASP A 155 -15.40 7.40 11.53
CA ASP A 155 -16.20 8.07 12.57
C ASP A 155 -16.09 9.62 12.54
N GLY A 156 -15.37 10.15 11.55
CA GLY A 156 -15.20 11.57 11.29
C GLY A 156 -14.01 12.22 12.00
N ILE A 157 -13.19 11.47 12.76
CA ILE A 157 -12.06 11.99 13.53
C ILE A 157 -10.82 11.12 13.32
N LEU A 158 -9.62 11.68 13.44
CA LEU A 158 -8.37 10.92 13.57
C LEU A 158 -7.74 11.21 14.91
N THR A 159 -7.61 10.17 15.71
CA THR A 159 -6.93 10.21 17.00
C THR A 159 -5.41 10.15 16.83
N LYS A 160 -4.68 10.58 17.86
CA LYS A 160 -3.21 10.44 17.90
C LYS A 160 -2.77 8.97 17.80
N TYR A 161 -3.60 8.05 18.31
CA TYR A 161 -3.35 6.62 18.25
C TYR A 161 -3.35 6.11 16.81
N GLU A 162 -4.36 6.49 16.03
CA GLU A 162 -4.47 6.08 14.62
C GLU A 162 -3.41 6.74 13.75
N ILE A 163 -3.08 8.00 14.01
CA ILE A 163 -1.96 8.66 13.33
C ILE A 163 -0.65 7.90 13.57
N ALA A 164 -0.42 7.41 14.80
CA ALA A 164 0.76 6.61 15.11
C ALA A 164 0.74 5.25 14.39
N ILE A 165 -0.42 4.59 14.26
CA ILE A 165 -0.56 3.36 13.45
C ILE A 165 -0.28 3.66 11.96
N ALA A 166 -0.82 4.77 11.43
CA ALA A 166 -0.56 5.19 10.05
C ALA A 166 0.94 5.43 9.80
N ILE A 167 1.66 6.02 10.76
CA ILE A 167 3.11 6.19 10.71
C ILE A 167 3.82 4.83 10.74
N ALA A 168 3.39 3.90 11.58
CA ALA A 168 3.94 2.54 11.60
C ALA A 168 3.77 1.85 10.24
N LEU A 169 2.56 1.92 9.65
CA LEU A 169 2.27 1.38 8.32
C LEU A 169 3.08 2.07 7.21
N LEU A 170 3.33 3.37 7.31
CA LEU A 170 4.21 4.11 6.40
C LEU A 170 5.64 3.59 6.47
N LEU A 171 6.20 3.44 7.68
CA LEU A 171 7.55 2.87 7.88
C LEU A 171 7.60 1.45 7.34
N TYR A 172 6.59 0.64 7.62
CA TYR A 172 6.53 -0.73 7.11
C TYR A 172 6.49 -0.79 5.58
N SER A 173 5.72 0.10 4.97
CA SER A 173 5.64 0.22 3.52
C SER A 173 6.95 0.68 2.89
N PHE A 174 7.76 1.50 3.58
CA PHE A 174 9.14 1.79 3.13
C PHE A 174 10.00 0.53 3.07
N ALA A 175 9.91 -0.32 4.10
CA ALA A 175 10.61 -1.60 4.11
C ALA A 175 10.13 -2.52 2.99
N MET A 176 8.82 -2.60 2.74
CA MET A 176 8.26 -3.40 1.65
C MET A 176 8.73 -2.92 0.27
N GLU A 177 8.74 -1.62 0.02
CA GLU A 177 9.14 -1.10 -1.29
C GLU A 177 10.64 -1.28 -1.55
N LEU A 178 11.48 -1.09 -0.52
CA LEU A 178 12.91 -1.43 -0.61
C LEU A 178 13.11 -2.92 -0.89
N ARG A 179 12.32 -3.82 -0.27
CA ARG A 179 12.37 -5.26 -0.55
C ARG A 179 12.01 -5.55 -2.00
N ASN A 180 10.92 -4.96 -2.52
CA ASN A 180 10.49 -5.12 -3.91
C ASN A 180 11.62 -4.74 -4.87
N HIS A 181 12.23 -3.56 -4.69
CA HIS A 181 13.34 -3.12 -5.53
C HIS A 181 14.62 -3.98 -5.39
N LEU A 182 14.86 -4.57 -4.21
CA LEU A 182 15.98 -5.50 -4.04
C LEU A 182 15.76 -6.85 -4.73
N GLU A 183 14.51 -7.34 -4.79
CA GLU A 183 14.16 -8.54 -5.56
C GLU A 183 14.39 -8.33 -7.07
N ASP A 184 14.16 -7.11 -7.56
CA ASP A 184 14.35 -6.73 -8.96
C ASP A 184 15.72 -6.10 -9.26
N TYR A 185 16.65 -6.07 -8.29
CA TYR A 185 17.88 -5.28 -8.37
C TYR A 185 18.71 -5.53 -9.63
N GLU A 186 18.97 -6.81 -9.95
CA GLU A 186 19.80 -7.18 -11.11
C GLU A 186 19.12 -6.84 -12.44
N SER A 187 17.80 -6.97 -12.54
CA SER A 187 17.05 -6.58 -13.74
C SER A 187 16.98 -5.07 -13.89
N ASP A 188 16.75 -4.35 -12.80
CA ASP A 188 16.64 -2.89 -12.79
C ASP A 188 17.99 -2.24 -13.13
N LEU A 189 19.09 -2.82 -12.61
CA LEU A 189 20.45 -2.39 -12.91
C LEU A 189 20.79 -2.57 -14.40
N LYS A 190 20.50 -3.75 -14.97
CA LYS A 190 20.68 -4.02 -16.41
C LYS A 190 19.82 -3.12 -17.29
N ALA A 191 18.68 -2.67 -16.78
CA ALA A 191 17.77 -1.75 -17.46
C ALA A 191 18.14 -0.26 -17.28
N ASN A 192 19.25 0.06 -16.59
CA ASN A 192 19.70 1.42 -16.27
C ASN A 192 18.63 2.25 -15.52
N LEU A 193 17.83 1.60 -14.67
CA LEU A 193 16.88 2.30 -13.80
C LEU A 193 17.61 2.96 -12.63
N LYS A 194 16.99 3.99 -12.04
CA LYS A 194 17.54 4.74 -10.88
C LYS A 194 16.65 4.59 -9.65
N THR A 195 16.28 3.35 -9.33
CA THR A 195 15.52 3.04 -8.10
C THR A 195 16.37 3.33 -6.86
N THR A 196 15.72 3.49 -5.70
CA THR A 196 16.43 3.77 -4.44
C THR A 196 17.58 2.80 -4.20
N PRO A 197 17.41 1.46 -4.26
CA PRO A 197 18.52 0.57 -3.98
C PRO A 197 19.70 0.66 -4.95
N ILE A 198 19.45 1.01 -6.21
CA ILE A 198 20.53 1.23 -7.19
C ILE A 198 21.37 2.45 -6.79
N VAL A 199 20.75 3.52 -6.31
CA VAL A 199 21.44 4.77 -5.97
C VAL A 199 22.16 4.67 -4.62
N ILE A 200 21.50 4.13 -3.60
CA ILE A 200 22.06 4.08 -2.24
C ILE A 200 22.85 2.79 -1.95
N GLY A 201 22.75 1.81 -2.84
CA GLY A 201 23.42 0.52 -2.76
C GLY A 201 22.64 -0.55 -1.99
N LYS A 202 22.88 -1.80 -2.37
CA LYS A 202 22.23 -3.00 -1.82
C LYS A 202 22.37 -3.14 -0.30
N LYS A 203 23.60 -3.01 0.23
CA LYS A 203 23.89 -3.18 1.66
C LYS A 203 23.17 -2.15 2.54
N LEU A 204 23.09 -0.90 2.09
CA LEU A 204 22.38 0.14 2.83
C LEU A 204 20.86 -0.10 2.78
N SER A 205 20.35 -0.50 1.62
CA SER A 205 18.93 -0.86 1.44
C SER A 205 18.51 -2.00 2.37
N GLU A 206 19.31 -3.06 2.48
CA GLU A 206 19.08 -4.19 3.40
C GLU A 206 19.03 -3.73 4.87
N LYS A 207 19.93 -2.82 5.28
CA LYS A 207 19.91 -2.23 6.62
C LYS A 207 18.67 -1.37 6.85
N LEU A 208 18.26 -0.58 5.87
CA LEU A 208 17.07 0.27 5.96
C LEU A 208 15.78 -0.55 6.06
N ILE A 209 15.69 -1.68 5.36
CA ILE A 209 14.56 -2.62 5.49
C ILE A 209 14.42 -3.09 6.94
N LEU A 210 15.53 -3.49 7.57
CA LEU A 210 15.53 -3.92 8.97
C LEU A 210 15.19 -2.77 9.92
N ALA A 211 15.76 -1.58 9.69
CA ALA A 211 15.50 -0.40 10.51
C ALA A 211 14.03 0.02 10.46
N PHE A 212 13.44 0.15 9.25
CA PHE A 212 12.06 0.55 9.09
C PHE A 212 11.06 -0.50 9.61
N SER A 213 11.34 -1.80 9.38
CA SER A 213 10.52 -2.88 9.95
C SER A 213 10.57 -2.88 11.48
N GLY A 214 11.76 -2.75 12.05
CA GLY A 214 11.97 -2.69 13.50
C GLY A 214 11.31 -1.47 14.14
N LEU A 215 11.41 -0.29 13.52
CA LEU A 215 10.75 0.93 13.99
C LEU A 215 9.22 0.82 13.93
N SER A 216 8.67 0.25 12.84
CA SER A 216 7.23 -0.02 12.75
C SER A 216 6.75 -0.92 13.88
N ILE A 217 7.45 -2.03 14.13
CA ILE A 217 7.09 -2.98 15.20
C ILE A 217 7.24 -2.33 16.57
N ALA A 218 8.33 -1.60 16.83
CA ALA A 218 8.56 -0.90 18.09
C ALA A 218 7.44 0.12 18.38
N LEU A 219 7.00 0.87 17.36
CA LEU A 219 5.91 1.82 17.49
C LEU A 219 4.59 1.10 17.83
N LEU A 220 4.23 0.03 17.09
CA LEU A 220 3.02 -0.77 17.38
C LEU A 220 3.04 -1.40 18.77
N LEU A 221 4.19 -1.92 19.24
CA LEU A 221 4.32 -2.45 20.61
C LEU A 221 4.16 -1.36 21.68
N THR A 222 4.73 -0.19 21.43
CA THR A 222 4.61 0.97 22.33
C THR A 222 3.14 1.39 22.48
N LEU A 223 2.37 1.38 21.39
CA LEU A 223 0.94 1.67 21.40
C LEU A 223 0.10 0.65 22.20
N LEU A 224 0.63 -0.56 22.43
CA LEU A 224 0.01 -1.58 23.27
C LEU A 224 0.46 -1.51 24.75
N ASN A 225 1.29 -0.52 25.12
CA ASN A 225 1.96 -0.45 26.42
C ASN A 225 2.76 -1.72 26.73
N ILE A 226 3.22 -2.44 25.71
CA ILE A 226 4.05 -3.63 25.86
C ILE A 226 5.51 -3.14 25.91
N PRO A 227 6.21 -3.19 27.06
CA PRO A 227 7.53 -2.60 27.22
C PRO A 227 8.60 -3.51 26.59
N PHE A 228 8.67 -3.53 25.26
CA PHE A 228 9.61 -4.36 24.52
C PHE A 228 10.18 -3.64 23.28
N GLY A 229 10.48 -2.34 23.40
CA GLY A 229 11.33 -1.65 22.43
C GLY A 229 12.66 -2.40 22.14
N ALA A 230 13.13 -3.22 23.10
CA ALA A 230 14.30 -4.08 22.96
C ALA A 230 14.04 -5.45 22.26
N LEU A 231 12.82 -5.99 22.28
CA LEU A 231 12.51 -7.29 21.65
C LEU A 231 12.32 -7.14 20.14
N GLY A 232 11.81 -5.99 19.69
CA GLY A 232 11.84 -5.58 18.28
C GLY A 232 13.26 -5.46 17.71
N ILE A 233 14.24 -5.08 18.56
CA ILE A 233 15.67 -5.06 18.22
C ILE A 233 16.27 -6.48 18.28
N ALA A 234 15.84 -7.34 19.21
CA ALA A 234 16.34 -8.72 19.29
C ALA A 234 15.98 -9.59 18.06
N ILE A 235 14.84 -9.30 17.39
CA ILE A 235 14.48 -9.93 16.11
C ILE A 235 15.47 -9.54 14.98
N VAL A 236 16.13 -8.38 15.08
CA VAL A 236 17.15 -7.89 14.13
C VAL A 236 18.43 -8.74 14.17
N GLY A 237 18.68 -9.49 15.26
CA GLY A 237 19.84 -10.36 15.41
C GLY A 237 19.70 -11.75 14.78
N VAL A 238 18.50 -12.13 14.34
CA VAL A 238 18.28 -13.42 13.69
C VAL A 238 18.40 -13.20 12.17
N ARG A 239 18.90 -14.21 11.44
CA ARG A 239 18.65 -14.37 10.00
C ARG A 239 17.14 -14.55 9.74
N ALA A 240 16.32 -13.60 10.21
CA ALA A 240 14.89 -13.62 10.08
C ALA A 240 14.58 -13.39 8.61
N SER A 241 13.88 -14.35 8.01
CA SER A 241 13.20 -14.11 6.74
C SER A 241 12.34 -12.86 6.90
N TYR A 242 12.34 -11.96 5.91
CA TYR A 242 11.49 -10.77 5.96
C TYR A 242 10.00 -11.10 6.20
N ARG A 243 9.59 -12.34 5.90
CA ARG A 243 8.26 -12.89 6.21
C ARG A 243 7.92 -12.94 7.69
N LEU A 244 8.91 -13.05 8.59
CA LEU A 244 8.65 -13.00 10.03
C LEU A 244 8.19 -11.59 10.44
N PHE A 245 8.80 -10.55 9.89
CA PHE A 245 8.34 -9.17 10.10
C PHE A 245 6.91 -8.98 9.57
N ASP A 246 6.58 -9.55 8.41
CA ASP A 246 5.23 -9.52 7.83
C ASP A 246 4.21 -10.10 8.82
N VAL A 247 4.49 -11.28 9.39
CA VAL A 247 3.61 -11.95 10.36
C VAL A 247 3.45 -11.14 11.64
N VAL A 248 4.55 -10.61 12.20
CA VAL A 248 4.52 -9.85 13.45
C VAL A 248 3.72 -8.56 13.28
N VAL A 249 3.93 -7.81 12.19
CA VAL A 249 3.18 -6.57 11.94
C VAL A 249 1.69 -6.87 11.76
N VAL A 250 1.33 -7.88 10.97
CA VAL A 250 -0.09 -8.27 10.80
C VAL A 250 -0.70 -8.68 12.14
N PHE A 251 -0.02 -9.49 12.94
CA PHE A 251 -0.50 -9.89 14.26
C PHE A 251 -0.74 -8.69 15.19
N LEU A 252 0.22 -7.77 15.26
CA LEU A 252 0.09 -6.56 16.07
C LEU A 252 -1.09 -5.71 15.61
N LEU A 253 -1.24 -5.48 14.31
CA LEU A 253 -2.36 -4.71 13.75
C LEU A 253 -3.72 -5.36 14.08
N LEU A 254 -3.85 -6.68 13.93
CA LEU A 254 -5.07 -7.39 14.31
C LEU A 254 -5.37 -7.27 15.80
N PHE A 255 -4.34 -7.27 16.65
CA PHE A 255 -4.50 -7.04 18.09
C PHE A 255 -5.00 -5.63 18.39
N HIS A 256 -4.51 -4.60 17.69
CA HIS A 256 -5.03 -3.23 17.81
C HIS A 256 -6.51 -3.15 17.39
N ALA A 257 -6.88 -3.85 16.31
CA ALA A 257 -8.27 -3.94 15.84
C ALA A 257 -9.19 -4.56 16.91
N LEU A 258 -8.76 -5.70 17.47
CA LEU A 258 -9.51 -6.42 18.50
C LEU A 258 -9.69 -5.55 19.74
N LYS A 259 -8.62 -4.88 20.18
CA LYS A 259 -8.64 -3.97 21.31
C LYS A 259 -9.65 -2.82 21.11
N ALA A 260 -9.63 -2.18 19.93
CA ALA A 260 -10.57 -1.12 19.56
C ALA A 260 -12.03 -1.62 19.55
N LEU A 261 -12.29 -2.81 18.99
CA LEU A 261 -13.63 -3.43 18.99
C LEU A 261 -14.14 -3.70 20.41
N LEU A 262 -13.27 -4.23 21.28
CA LEU A 262 -13.60 -4.51 22.68
C LEU A 262 -13.72 -3.23 23.52
N GLY A 263 -13.15 -2.11 23.09
CA GLY A 263 -13.16 -0.83 23.80
C GLY A 263 -12.31 -0.85 25.07
N VAL A 264 -11.18 -1.58 25.02
CA VAL A 264 -10.20 -1.75 26.11
C VAL A 264 -8.88 -1.11 25.68
#